data_AF-A0AAX1D326-F1
#
_entry.id   AF-A0AAX1D326-F1
#
_cell.length_a   1.000
_cell.length_b   1.000
_cell.length_c   1.000
_cell.angle_alpha   90.00
_cell.angle_beta   90.00
_cell.angle_gamma   90.00
#
_symmetry.space_group_name_H-M   'P 1'
#
loop_
_entity.id
_entity.type
_entity.pdbx_description
1 polymer ?
#
loop_
_entity_poly.entity_id
_entity_poly.type
_entity_poly.pdbx_seq_one_letter_code
_entity_poly.pdbx_strand_id
1 'polypeptide(L)'
;MEKDNGATMPGPRDNQLLERCVAHLMAVANCSQRTAETEAAKAIAEIGSRSSPVNFDMDRSTSHALFVVDRDTGRTRVLSSVEIAHLLSAQEAAALAL
;
A
#
# COMPACT_ATOMS: atom_id res chain seq x y z
N MET A 1 25.50 13.09 1.32
CA MET A 1 25.35 11.98 2.28
C MET A 1 23.97 12.16 2.89
N GLU A 2 22.94 11.69 2.18
CA GLU A 2 21.55 11.80 2.63
C GLU A 2 21.34 10.87 3.82
N LYS A 3 20.74 11.41 4.88
CA LYS A 3 20.38 10.64 6.07
C LYS A 3 19.22 9.73 5.67
N ASP A 4 19.45 8.44 5.77
CA ASP A 4 18.38 7.45 5.86
C ASP A 4 17.47 7.87 7.01
N ASN A 5 16.26 8.34 6.69
CA ASN A 5 15.32 8.90 7.66
C ASN A 5 14.66 7.81 8.53
N GLY A 6 15.09 6.55 8.45
CA GLY A 6 14.69 5.50 9.40
C GLY A 6 13.17 5.28 9.46
N ALA A 7 12.44 5.72 8.45
CA ALA A 7 10.98 5.60 8.41
C ALA A 7 10.64 4.16 8.10
N THR A 8 10.48 3.35 9.15
CA THR A 8 9.92 2.01 9.05
C THR A 8 8.52 2.14 8.45
N MET A 9 8.31 1.53 7.28
CA MET A 9 7.00 1.45 6.66
C MET A 9 5.98 0.89 7.67
N PRO A 10 4.85 1.58 7.93
CA PRO A 10 3.90 1.11 8.92
C PRO A 10 3.39 -0.28 8.55
N GLY A 11 3.53 -1.21 9.49
CA GLY A 11 3.05 -2.58 9.36
C GLY A 11 1.52 -2.65 9.30
N PRO A 12 0.96 -3.79 8.88
CA PRO A 12 -0.45 -3.96 8.54
C PRO A 12 -1.45 -3.86 9.71
N ARG A 13 -1.00 -3.70 10.96
CA ARG A 13 -1.87 -3.78 12.14
C ARG A 13 -2.28 -2.47 12.76
N ASP A 14 -1.43 -1.45 12.67
CA ASP A 14 -1.70 -0.14 13.22
C ASP A 14 -1.26 0.89 12.18
N ASN A 15 -2.09 1.10 11.17
CA ASN A 15 -1.87 2.24 10.29
C ASN A 15 -2.37 3.53 10.97
N GLN A 16 -1.85 3.80 12.16
CA GLN A 16 -2.10 5.01 12.94
C GLN A 16 -1.83 6.27 12.10
N LEU A 17 -0.89 6.17 11.15
CA LEU A 17 -0.65 7.22 10.16
C LEU A 17 -1.88 7.43 9.24
N LEU A 18 -2.44 6.35 8.67
CA LEU A 18 -3.68 6.42 7.89
C LEU A 18 -4.81 7.02 8.71
N GLU A 19 -5.05 6.55 9.94
CA GLU A 19 -6.12 7.09 10.80
C GLU A 19 -5.96 8.59 11.06
N ARG A 20 -4.73 9.04 11.36
CA ARG A 20 -4.42 10.45 11.55
C ARG A 20 -4.63 11.26 10.28
N CYS A 21 -4.21 10.75 9.14
CA CYS A 21 -4.41 11.39 7.84
C CYS A 21 -5.91 11.49 7.50
N VAL A 22 -6.68 10.43 7.75
CA VAL A 22 -8.14 10.40 7.53
C VAL A 22 -8.83 11.46 8.38
N ALA A 23 -8.57 11.47 9.69
CA ALA A 23 -9.16 12.44 10.61
C ALA A 23 -8.81 13.88 10.21
N HIS A 24 -7.55 14.12 9.82
CA HIS A 24 -7.12 15.44 9.37
C HIS A 24 -7.82 15.87 8.07
N LEU A 25 -7.86 15.00 7.05
CA LEU A 25 -8.51 15.29 5.77
C LEU A 25 -9.99 15.59 5.93
N MET A 26 -10.70 14.82 6.76
CA MET A 26 -12.10 15.11 7.09
C MET A 26 -12.26 16.50 7.73
N ALA A 27 -11.38 16.86 8.66
CA ALA A 27 -11.44 18.13 9.37
C ALA A 27 -11.13 19.35 8.48
N VAL A 28 -10.16 19.25 7.57
CA VAL A 28 -9.70 20.40 6.77
C VAL A 28 -10.37 20.51 5.39
N ALA A 29 -10.82 19.39 4.82
CA ALA A 29 -11.43 19.35 3.49
C ALA A 29 -12.95 19.08 3.52
N ASN A 30 -13.55 18.86 4.71
CA ASN A 30 -14.97 18.56 4.90
C ASN A 30 -15.49 17.45 3.96
N CYS A 31 -14.71 16.39 3.79
CA CYS A 31 -15.04 15.28 2.90
C CYS A 31 -15.54 14.06 3.69
N SER A 32 -16.13 13.10 2.97
CA SER A 32 -16.59 11.85 3.59
C SER A 32 -15.43 11.01 4.11
N GLN A 33 -15.67 10.19 5.15
CA GLN A 33 -14.67 9.25 5.66
C GLN A 33 -14.09 8.35 4.54
N ARG A 34 -14.96 7.80 3.69
CA ARG A 34 -14.53 6.96 2.56
C ARG A 34 -13.59 7.69 1.60
N THR A 35 -13.87 8.97 1.34
CA THR A 35 -13.00 9.80 0.49
C THR A 35 -11.65 10.03 1.17
N ALA A 36 -11.67 10.40 2.45
CA ALA A 36 -10.46 10.63 3.23
C ALA A 36 -9.59 9.35 3.33
N GLU A 37 -10.20 8.19 3.58
CA GLU A 37 -9.52 6.88 3.59
C GLU A 37 -8.84 6.58 2.26
N THR A 38 -9.56 6.80 1.16
CA THR A 38 -9.03 6.54 -0.19
C THR A 38 -7.82 7.42 -0.49
N GLU A 39 -7.93 8.72 -0.25
CA GLU A 39 -6.86 9.67 -0.59
C GLU A 39 -5.66 9.55 0.36
N ALA A 40 -5.88 9.32 1.65
CA ALA A 40 -4.80 9.04 2.59
C ALA A 40 -4.07 7.75 2.24
N ALA A 41 -4.78 6.67 1.91
CA ALA A 41 -4.18 5.40 1.53
C ALA A 41 -3.34 5.54 0.24
N LYS A 42 -3.84 6.25 -0.77
CA LYS A 42 -3.09 6.54 -2.00
C LYS A 42 -1.80 7.31 -1.71
N ALA A 43 -1.87 8.39 -0.93
CA ALA A 43 -0.70 9.20 -0.61
C ALA A 43 0.37 8.40 0.13
N ILE A 44 -0.03 7.59 1.12
CA ILE A 44 0.89 6.71 1.86
C ILE A 44 1.50 5.66 0.94
N ALA A 45 0.68 5.01 0.10
CA ALA A 45 1.15 4.01 -0.84
C ALA A 45 2.13 4.60 -1.87
N GLU A 46 1.87 5.81 -2.39
CA GLU A 46 2.75 6.50 -3.33
C GLU A 46 4.13 6.74 -2.72
N ILE A 47 4.17 7.28 -1.49
CA ILE A 47 5.43 7.53 -0.77
C ILE A 47 6.19 6.21 -0.57
N GLY A 48 5.51 5.18 -0.05
CA GLY A 48 6.11 3.88 0.20
C GLY A 48 6.59 3.16 -1.07
N SER A 49 5.94 3.42 -2.20
CA SER A 49 6.31 2.81 -3.49
C SER A 49 7.56 3.44 -4.11
N ARG A 50 8.01 4.61 -3.65
CA ARG A 50 9.21 5.28 -4.21
C ARG A 50 10.46 4.42 -4.12
N SER A 51 10.59 3.61 -3.07
CA SER A 51 11.70 2.67 -2.86
C SER A 51 11.44 1.28 -3.43
N SER A 52 10.27 1.02 -4.01
CA SER A 52 9.91 -0.29 -4.56
C SER A 52 10.49 -0.49 -5.96
N PRO A 53 11.15 -1.62 -6.27
CA PRO A 53 11.56 -1.92 -7.65
C PRO A 53 10.36 -2.30 -8.54
N VAL A 54 9.21 -2.62 -7.94
CA VAL A 54 8.00 -3.02 -8.67
C VAL A 54 6.97 -1.91 -8.75
N ASN A 55 6.20 -1.88 -9.84
CA ASN A 55 4.99 -1.07 -10.00
C ASN A 55 3.80 -1.95 -10.45
N PHE A 56 2.61 -1.36 -10.49
CA PHE A 56 1.41 -2.00 -11.02
C PHE A 56 1.08 -1.46 -12.40
N ASP A 57 0.85 -2.35 -13.36
CA ASP A 57 0.30 -2.01 -14.67
C ASP A 57 -1.21 -1.90 -14.53
N MET A 58 -1.70 -0.67 -14.35
CA MET A 58 -3.11 -0.40 -14.11
C MET A 58 -3.97 -0.53 -15.37
N ASP A 59 -3.37 -0.46 -16.57
CA ASP A 59 -4.10 -0.63 -17.83
C ASP A 59 -4.45 -2.10 -18.09
N ARG A 60 -3.61 -3.02 -17.62
CA ARG A 60 -3.83 -4.47 -17.72
C ARG A 60 -4.49 -5.09 -16.50
N SER A 61 -4.43 -4.43 -15.36
CA SER A 61 -4.99 -4.95 -14.11
C SER A 61 -6.51 -4.88 -14.10
N THR A 62 -7.12 -5.81 -13.35
CA THR A 62 -8.57 -5.92 -13.17
C THR A 62 -8.89 -6.17 -11.69
N SER A 63 -10.17 -6.21 -11.34
CA SER A 63 -10.62 -6.60 -10.00
C SER A 63 -10.16 -8.02 -9.56
N HIS A 64 -9.71 -8.85 -10.50
CA HIS A 64 -9.29 -10.24 -10.24
C HIS A 64 -7.80 -10.49 -10.40
N ALA A 65 -7.06 -9.60 -11.07
CA ALA A 65 -5.66 -9.81 -11.39
C ALA A 65 -4.88 -8.48 -11.36
N LEU A 66 -3.80 -8.45 -10.58
CA LEU A 66 -2.82 -7.36 -10.57
C LEU A 66 -1.59 -7.77 -11.36
N PHE A 67 -1.26 -6.99 -12.38
CA PHE A 67 -0.02 -7.12 -13.13
C PHE A 67 1.08 -6.30 -12.46
N VAL A 68 2.08 -6.98 -11.91
CA VAL A 68 3.21 -6.40 -11.18
C VAL A 68 4.42 -6.41 -12.10
N VAL A 69 4.94 -5.24 -12.46
CA VAL A 69 6.13 -5.13 -13.32
C VAL A 69 7.33 -4.79 -12.46
N ASP A 70 8.37 -5.61 -12.56
CA ASP A 70 9.68 -5.37 -11.99
C ASP A 70 10.47 -4.48 -12.96
N ARG A 71 10.79 -3.25 -12.53
CA ARG A 71 11.44 -2.25 -13.37
C ARG A 71 12.91 -2.57 -13.66
N ASP A 72 13.56 -3.30 -12.76
CA ASP A 72 14.97 -3.63 -12.88
C ASP A 72 15.17 -4.78 -13.88
N THR A 73 14.25 -5.75 -13.90
CA THR A 73 14.35 -6.92 -14.77
C THR A 73 13.45 -6.87 -16.01
N GLY A 74 12.50 -5.94 -16.06
CA GLY A 74 11.48 -5.85 -17.11
C GLY A 74 10.47 -7.00 -17.10
N ARG A 75 10.46 -7.84 -16.05
CA ARG A 75 9.56 -8.99 -15.97
C ARG A 75 8.22 -8.58 -15.37
N THR A 76 7.15 -9.14 -15.93
CA THR A 76 5.80 -9.00 -15.38
C THR A 76 5.39 -10.29 -14.66
N ARG A 77 4.91 -10.14 -13.43
CA ARG A 77 4.22 -11.21 -12.68
C ARG A 77 2.74 -10.86 -12.57
N VAL A 78 1.89 -11.87 -12.42
CA VAL A 78 0.46 -11.67 -12.19
C VAL A 78 0.12 -12.25 -10.83
N LEU A 79 -0.61 -11.48 -10.03
CA LEU A 79 -1.18 -11.94 -8.76
C LEU A 79 -2.70 -11.88 -8.87
N SER A 80 -3.36 -13.01 -8.67
CA SER A 80 -4.81 -13.08 -8.55
C SER A 80 -5.29 -12.57 -7.18
N SER A 81 -6.57 -12.18 -7.09
CA SER A 81 -7.17 -11.81 -5.81
C SER A 81 -7.11 -12.92 -4.75
N VAL A 82 -7.10 -14.19 -5.18
CA VAL A 82 -6.94 -15.35 -4.28
C VAL A 82 -5.52 -15.42 -3.72
N GLU A 83 -4.51 -15.24 -4.57
CA GLU A 83 -3.11 -15.20 -4.13
C GLU A 83 -2.87 -14.03 -3.17
N ILE A 84 -3.44 -12.86 -3.45
CA ILE A 84 -3.35 -11.69 -2.57
C ILE A 84 -4.00 -11.99 -1.20
N ALA A 85 -5.17 -12.60 -1.17
CA ALA A 85 -5.82 -12.99 0.08
C ALA A 85 -4.93 -13.93 0.92
N HIS A 86 -4.28 -14.89 0.28
CA HIS A 86 -3.33 -15.77 0.98
C HIS A 86 -2.10 -15.02 1.53
N LEU A 87 -1.55 -14.07 0.76
CA LEU A 87 -0.43 -13.24 1.22
C LEU A 87 -0.81 -12.39 2.44
N LEU A 88 -1.99 -11.78 2.42
CA LEU A 88 -2.50 -10.98 3.55
C LEU A 88 -2.69 -11.85 4.80
N SER A 89 -3.33 -13.02 4.67
CA SER A 89 -3.50 -13.96 5.78
C SER A 89 -2.16 -14.45 6.34
N ALA A 90 -1.19 -14.73 5.48
CA ALA A 90 0.15 -15.15 5.91
C ALA A 90 0.89 -14.02 6.67
N GLN A 91 0.76 -12.79 6.19
CA GLN A 91 1.35 -11.62 6.85
C GLN A 91 0.72 -11.35 8.22
N GLU A 92 -0.59 -11.51 8.33
CA GLU A 92 -1.30 -11.42 9.60
C GLU A 92 -0.87 -12.53 10.56
N ALA A 93 -0.82 -13.78 10.10
CA ALA A 93 -0.33 -14.89 10.92
C ALA A 93 1.10 -14.63 11.44
N ALA A 94 2.00 -14.14 10.58
CA ALA A 94 3.37 -13.80 10.95
C ALA A 94 3.44 -12.70 12.02
N ALA A 95 2.59 -11.67 11.91
CA ALA A 95 2.56 -10.59 12.90
C ALA A 95 2.02 -11.04 14.27
N LEU A 96 1.18 -12.10 14.33
CA LEU A 96 0.64 -12.67 15.58
C LEU A 96 1.62 -13.62 16.28
N ALA A 97 2.66 -14.07 15.57
CA ALA A 97 3.69 -14.97 16.08
C ALA A 97 4.88 -14.25 16.74
N LEU A 98 4.86 -12.91 16.77
CA LEU A 98 5.79 -12.02 17.46
C LEU A 98 5.15 -11.49 18.75
#